data_AF-A0A0G0FJ74-F1
#
_entry.id   AF-A0A0G0FJ74-F1
#
_cell.length_a   1.000
_cell.length_b   1.000
_cell.length_c   1.000
_cell.angle_alpha   90.00
_cell.angle_beta   90.00
_cell.angle_gamma   90.00
#
_symmetry.space_group_name_H-M   'P 1'
#
loop_
_entity.id
_entity.type
_entity.pdbx_description
1 polymer ?
#
loop_
_entity_poly.entity_id
_entity_poly.type
_entity_poly.pdbx_seq_one_letter_code
_entity_poly.pdbx_strand_id
1 'polypeptide(L)'
;MKIYITHISRKIKNLREEKNLTQEELADQLGISRQSIISVEKGKCLPSLPLALRISELFHANFEEIFNPQKKYNLEKGDEKIMPHPLMSWSPFGNLDHFFEEDEVPSTRPNRVRLSFPMINVKDKEKEITITADIPGIKEEDLTIEVGDNFVDISGERLEEKEEKEEGYFHQEVSYGTFSRRIPLPTEVKADKAQATVKNGQLHLSIPKKEAVKPKVTKIKIKKA
;
A
#
# COMPACT_ATOMS: atom_id res chain seq x y z
N MET A 1 16.82 -6.86 -4.42
CA MET A 1 16.89 -6.54 -2.97
C MET A 1 18.24 -6.88 -2.31
N LYS A 2 18.81 -8.08 -2.50
CA LYS A 2 20.09 -8.50 -1.87
C LYS A 2 21.30 -7.61 -2.20
N ILE A 3 21.37 -7.10 -3.43
CA ILE A 3 22.44 -6.18 -3.90
C ILE A 3 22.39 -4.83 -3.16
N TYR A 4 21.19 -4.31 -2.91
CA TYR A 4 20.97 -3.02 -2.24
C TYR A 4 21.42 -3.04 -0.77
N ILE A 5 21.04 -4.08 -0.03
CA ILE A 5 21.41 -4.27 1.38
C ILE A 5 22.93 -4.40 1.52
N THR A 6 23.57 -5.15 0.61
CA THR A 6 25.03 -5.34 0.59
C THR A 6 25.78 -4.04 0.30
N HIS A 7 25.21 -3.15 -0.52
CA HIS A 7 25.80 -1.85 -0.79
C HIS A 7 25.80 -0.95 0.44
N ILE A 8 24.65 -0.86 1.12
CA ILE A 8 24.46 -0.02 2.32
C ILE A 8 25.37 -0.52 3.45
N SER A 9 25.41 -1.83 3.69
CA SER A 9 26.22 -2.40 4.76
C SER A 9 27.70 -2.09 4.57
N ARG A 10 28.20 -2.20 3.33
CA ARG A 10 29.57 -1.82 2.98
C ARG A 10 29.82 -0.32 3.12
N LYS A 11 28.89 0.52 2.69
CA LYS A 11 29.02 1.98 2.74
C LYS A 11 29.08 2.49 4.18
N ILE A 12 28.20 1.99 5.07
CA ILE A 12 28.20 2.32 6.50
C ILE A 12 29.51 1.85 7.16
N LYS A 13 29.97 0.64 6.83
CA LYS A 13 31.24 0.12 7.33
C LYS A 13 32.43 0.99 6.93
N ASN A 14 32.49 1.42 5.66
CA ASN A 14 33.55 2.29 5.17
C ASN A 14 33.54 3.66 5.85
N LEU A 15 32.37 4.27 6.03
CA LEU A 15 32.24 5.57 6.73
C LEU A 15 32.72 5.49 8.19
N ARG A 16 32.42 4.38 8.87
CA ARG A 16 32.92 4.14 10.22
C ARG A 16 34.45 4.03 10.25
N GLU A 17 35.02 3.27 9.32
CA GLU A 17 36.46 3.07 9.20
C GLU A 17 37.20 4.36 8.82
N GLU A 18 36.64 5.19 7.94
CA GLU A 18 37.18 6.52 7.57
C GLU A 18 37.26 7.47 8.77
N LYS A 19 36.35 7.34 9.74
CA LYS A 19 36.36 8.11 11.00
C LYS A 19 37.16 7.43 12.12
N ASN A 20 37.81 6.30 11.85
CA ASN A 20 38.54 5.47 12.83
C ASN A 20 37.70 5.06 14.06
N LEU A 21 36.38 4.87 13.88
CA LEU A 21 35.48 4.50 14.97
C LEU A 21 35.39 2.98 15.12
N THR A 22 35.35 2.49 16.36
CA THR A 22 34.95 1.12 16.66
C THR A 22 33.43 0.96 16.51
N GLN A 23 32.97 -0.29 16.39
CA GLN A 23 31.53 -0.58 16.33
C GLN A 23 30.79 -0.20 17.63
N GLU A 24 31.49 -0.16 18.76
CA GLU A 24 30.94 0.27 20.06
C GLU A 24 30.76 1.79 20.08
N GLU A 25 31.81 2.54 19.72
CA GLU A 25 31.77 4.01 19.70
C GLU A 25 30.72 4.55 18.71
N LEU A 26 30.57 3.91 17.56
CA LEU A 26 29.50 4.26 16.62
C LEU A 26 28.10 4.00 17.22
N ALA A 27 27.95 2.91 17.97
CA ALA A 27 26.69 2.56 18.60
C ALA A 27 26.33 3.56 19.70
N ASP A 28 27.31 3.95 20.52
CA ASP A 28 27.17 4.97 21.56
C ASP A 28 26.75 6.32 20.97
N GLN A 29 27.39 6.76 19.89
CA GLN A 29 27.05 8.02 19.21
C GLN A 29 25.65 8.02 18.60
N LEU A 30 25.15 6.86 18.17
CA LEU A 30 23.81 6.71 17.59
C LEU A 30 22.73 6.40 18.63
N GLY A 31 23.11 6.15 19.88
CA GLY A 31 22.22 5.79 20.99
C GLY A 31 21.56 4.43 20.81
N ILE A 32 22.28 3.45 20.25
CA ILE A 32 21.78 2.10 19.97
C ILE A 32 22.74 1.02 20.47
N SER A 33 22.32 -0.25 20.47
CA SER A 33 23.20 -1.34 20.87
C SER A 33 24.26 -1.64 19.81
N ARG A 34 25.47 -2.00 20.24
CA ARG A 34 26.54 -2.51 19.36
C ARG A 34 26.10 -3.66 18.45
N GLN A 35 25.21 -4.53 18.95
CA GLN A 35 24.62 -5.63 18.17
C GLN A 35 23.83 -5.15 16.95
N SER A 36 23.24 -3.95 17.03
CA SER A 36 22.49 -3.33 15.93
C SER A 36 23.45 -2.90 14.82
N ILE A 37 24.58 -2.28 15.16
CA ILE A 37 25.65 -1.93 14.21
C ILE A 37 26.23 -3.18 13.54
N ILE A 38 26.52 -4.23 14.32
CA ILE A 38 27.02 -5.51 13.78
C ILE A 38 26.03 -6.10 12.76
N SER A 39 24.73 -6.03 13.06
CA SER A 39 23.69 -6.59 12.19
C SER A 39 23.55 -5.80 10.89
N VAL A 40 23.65 -4.48 10.97
CA VAL A 40 23.65 -3.58 9.80
C VAL A 40 24.89 -3.79 8.93
N GLU A 41 26.10 -3.83 9.50
CA GLU A 41 27.34 -4.03 8.73
C GLU A 41 27.47 -5.42 8.11
N LYS A 42 26.89 -6.44 8.74
CA LYS A 42 26.80 -7.80 8.18
C LYS A 42 25.68 -7.93 7.13
N GLY A 43 24.92 -6.88 6.88
CA GLY A 43 23.80 -6.89 5.93
C GLY A 43 22.65 -7.78 6.36
N LYS A 44 22.52 -8.09 7.66
CA LYS A 44 21.41 -8.89 8.20
C LYS A 44 20.13 -8.06 8.30
N CYS A 45 20.24 -6.77 8.57
CA CYS A 45 19.12 -5.84 8.62
C CYS A 45 19.46 -4.51 7.96
N LEU A 46 18.44 -3.82 7.47
CA LEU A 46 18.53 -2.42 7.06
C LEU A 46 18.26 -1.53 8.28
N PRO A 47 18.98 -0.40 8.46
CA PRO A 47 18.66 0.54 9.50
C PRO A 47 17.26 1.13 9.26
N SER A 48 16.52 1.39 10.34
CA SER A 48 15.27 2.16 10.25
C SER A 48 15.54 3.57 9.72
N LEU A 49 14.54 4.22 9.11
CA LEU A 49 14.72 5.57 8.56
C LEU A 49 15.28 6.58 9.59
N PRO A 50 14.80 6.62 10.86
CA PRO A 50 15.40 7.50 11.87
C PRO A 50 16.88 7.19 12.15
N LEU A 51 17.26 5.91 12.18
CA LEU A 51 18.65 5.51 12.37
C LEU A 51 19.51 5.87 11.15
N ALA A 52 18.97 5.69 9.94
CA ALA A 52 19.63 6.05 8.69
C ALA A 52 19.88 7.57 8.58
N LEU A 53 18.92 8.39 9.04
CA LEU A 53 19.09 9.85 9.13
C LEU A 53 20.15 10.24 10.17
N ARG A 54 20.15 9.64 11.36
CA ARG A 54 21.20 9.86 12.37
C ARG A 54 22.59 9.47 11.87
N ILE A 55 22.70 8.35 11.15
CA ILE A 55 23.94 7.94 10.48
C ILE A 55 24.38 9.01 9.47
N SER A 56 23.46 9.51 8.65
CA SER A 56 23.73 10.57 7.68
C SER A 56 24.23 11.86 8.35
N GLU A 57 23.60 12.28 9.44
CA GLU A 57 24.02 13.43 10.25
C GLU A 57 25.41 13.24 10.85
N LEU A 58 25.66 12.08 11.49
CA LEU A 58 26.91 11.77 12.16
C LEU A 58 28.11 11.78 11.20
N PHE A 59 27.92 11.26 9.99
CA PHE A 59 28.97 11.18 8.98
C PHE A 59 29.02 12.42 8.07
N HIS A 60 28.12 13.39 8.24
CA HIS A 60 27.94 14.54 7.33
C HIS A 60 27.84 14.12 5.86
N ALA A 61 27.30 12.93 5.60
CA ALA A 61 27.18 12.37 4.27
C ALA A 61 25.72 12.42 3.86
N ASN A 62 25.44 12.85 2.63
CA ASN A 62 24.07 12.96 2.15
C ASN A 62 23.37 11.60 2.25
N PHE A 63 22.14 11.61 2.76
CA PHE A 63 21.33 10.39 2.89
C PHE A 63 21.28 9.61 1.56
N GLU A 64 21.17 10.32 0.43
CA GLU A 64 21.20 9.71 -0.89
C GLU A 64 22.53 9.01 -1.22
N GLU A 65 23.67 9.52 -0.75
CA GLU A 65 24.98 8.91 -1.00
C GLU A 65 25.20 7.61 -0.21
N ILE A 66 24.54 7.48 0.94
CA ILE A 66 24.65 6.30 1.81
C ILE A 66 23.61 5.24 1.42
N PHE A 67 22.39 5.66 1.08
CA PHE A 67 21.23 4.79 0.95
C PHE A 67 20.63 4.73 -0.47
N ASN A 68 21.21 5.41 -1.46
CA ASN A 68 20.76 5.35 -2.86
C ASN A 68 21.91 5.01 -3.85
N PRO A 69 22.19 3.71 -4.09
CA PRO A 69 23.28 3.29 -4.97
C PRO A 69 23.08 3.58 -6.46
N GLN A 70 21.91 4.07 -6.90
CA GLN A 70 21.58 4.21 -8.33
C GLN A 70 21.93 5.58 -8.94
N LYS A 71 22.37 6.57 -8.17
CA LYS A 71 22.78 7.87 -8.73
C LYS A 71 24.29 7.95 -8.95
N LYS A 72 24.74 7.60 -10.16
CA LYS A 72 25.86 8.32 -10.79
C LYS A 72 25.26 9.23 -11.86
N TYR A 73 24.99 10.49 -11.52
CA TYR A 73 24.83 11.51 -12.55
C TYR A 73 26.22 11.92 -13.00
N ASN A 74 26.63 11.47 -14.19
CA ASN A 74 27.78 12.06 -14.86
C ASN A 74 27.37 13.46 -15.35
N LEU A 75 27.87 14.51 -14.71
CA LEU A 75 27.63 15.91 -15.11
C LEU A 75 28.63 16.42 -16.16
N GLU A 76 29.51 15.57 -16.69
CA GLU A 76 30.53 15.97 -17.66
C GLU A 76 30.42 15.18 -18.97
N LYS A 77 29.37 15.48 -19.73
CA LYS A 77 29.38 15.60 -21.20
C LYS A 77 27.95 15.88 -21.66
N GLY A 78 27.80 16.99 -22.38
CA GLY A 78 26.52 17.46 -22.86
C GLY A 78 25.88 16.46 -23.81
N ASP A 79 24.71 15.97 -23.41
CA ASP A 79 23.65 15.55 -24.32
C ASP A 79 22.38 16.24 -23.83
N GLU A 80 21.98 17.28 -24.58
CA GLU A 80 20.74 18.02 -24.38
C GLU A 80 19.55 17.10 -24.70
N LYS A 81 18.92 16.55 -23.66
CA LYS A 81 17.49 16.20 -23.66
C LYS A 81 16.98 16.19 -22.21
N ILE A 82 16.82 17.40 -21.71
CA ILE A 82 16.11 17.68 -20.45
C ILE A 82 14.61 17.51 -20.72
N MET A 83 13.97 16.56 -20.06
CA MET A 83 12.53 16.66 -19.77
C MET A 83 12.41 17.21 -18.33
N PRO A 84 11.59 18.25 -18.09
CA PRO A 84 11.41 18.76 -16.74
C PRO A 84 10.72 17.69 -15.88
N HIS A 85 11.31 17.40 -14.72
CA HIS A 85 10.62 16.67 -13.66
C HIS A 85 9.32 17.38 -13.30
N PRO A 86 8.21 16.67 -13.05
CA PRO A 86 7.08 17.25 -12.34
C PRO A 86 7.51 17.41 -10.88
N LEU A 87 8.10 18.56 -10.57
CA LEU A 87 8.17 19.06 -9.20
C LEU A 87 6.74 19.16 -8.67
N MET A 88 6.41 18.22 -7.77
CA MET A 88 5.36 18.41 -6.79
C MET A 88 5.72 19.69 -6.01
N SER A 89 4.81 20.65 -5.99
CA SER A 89 4.94 21.85 -5.18
C SER A 89 5.06 21.47 -3.71
N TRP A 90 6.21 21.80 -3.13
CA TRP A 90 6.51 21.72 -1.71
C TRP A 90 5.66 22.76 -0.93
N SER A 91 4.97 22.33 0.13
CA SER A 91 4.35 23.23 1.13
C SER A 91 4.80 22.83 2.53
N PRO A 92 5.37 23.73 3.37
CA PRO A 92 6.13 23.31 4.56
C PRO A 92 5.28 23.08 5.83
N PHE A 93 3.96 23.33 5.83
CA PHE A 93 3.14 23.31 7.06
C PHE A 93 1.70 22.75 6.92
N GLY A 94 1.40 21.94 5.90
CA GLY A 94 0.00 21.58 5.58
C GLY A 94 -0.66 20.46 6.40
N ASN A 95 0.04 19.78 7.32
CA ASN A 95 -0.51 18.58 7.99
C ASN A 95 -0.03 18.46 9.45
N LEU A 96 -0.25 19.49 10.27
CA LEU A 96 0.03 19.43 11.72
C LEU A 96 -1.21 19.09 12.58
N ASP A 97 -2.40 18.94 11.98
CA ASP A 97 -3.66 18.73 12.72
C ASP A 97 -4.05 17.26 12.94
N HIS A 98 -3.20 16.30 12.57
CA HIS A 98 -3.40 14.87 12.89
C HIS A 98 -2.32 14.29 13.80
N PHE A 99 -1.52 15.16 14.43
CA PHE A 99 -0.39 14.76 15.28
C PHE A 99 -0.71 14.75 16.78
N PHE A 100 -1.93 15.11 17.20
CA PHE A 100 -2.34 15.13 18.61
C PHE A 100 -3.70 14.47 18.79
N GLU A 101 -3.73 13.14 18.70
CA GLU A 101 -4.63 12.28 19.47
C GLU A 101 -4.05 10.85 19.40
N GLU A 102 -3.13 10.59 20.32
CA GLU A 102 -2.70 9.24 20.70
C GLU A 102 -3.87 8.53 21.37
N ASP A 103 -4.29 7.38 20.86
CA ASP A 103 -4.34 6.15 21.65
C ASP A 103 -4.71 4.93 20.76
N GLU A 104 -4.02 3.83 21.03
CA GLU A 104 -4.20 2.45 20.53
C GLU A 104 -3.70 2.09 19.12
N VAL A 105 -2.67 1.24 19.11
CA VAL A 105 -2.04 0.66 17.92
C VAL A 105 -2.76 -0.64 17.51
N PRO A 106 -3.28 -0.74 16.28
CA PRO A 106 -3.21 -2.00 15.56
C PRO A 106 -2.61 -1.79 14.17
N SER A 107 -1.44 -2.40 13.96
CA SER A 107 -0.78 -2.70 12.68
C SER A 107 -1.42 -2.09 11.42
N THR A 108 -1.14 -0.82 11.14
CA THR A 108 -1.59 -0.17 9.90
C THR A 108 -0.43 0.65 9.32
N ARG A 109 0.24 0.07 8.31
CA ARG A 109 0.97 0.89 7.34
C ARG A 109 -0.01 1.94 6.82
N PRO A 110 0.34 3.23 6.73
CA PRO A 110 -0.57 4.23 6.21
C PRO A 110 -0.94 3.79 4.79
N ASN A 111 -2.24 3.73 4.59
CA ASN A 111 -2.94 3.46 3.37
C ASN A 111 -2.43 4.42 2.29
N ARG A 112 -1.30 4.11 1.63
CA ARG A 112 -1.19 4.45 0.21
C ARG A 112 -2.43 3.81 -0.37
N VAL A 113 -3.36 4.63 -0.83
CA VAL A 113 -4.50 4.18 -1.62
C VAL A 113 -3.91 3.49 -2.86
N ARG A 114 -3.46 2.24 -2.71
CA ARG A 114 -3.54 1.27 -3.77
C ARG A 114 -5.02 1.25 -4.03
N LEU A 115 -5.45 1.83 -5.15
CA LEU A 115 -6.78 1.61 -5.67
C LEU A 115 -6.95 0.09 -5.65
N SER A 116 -7.68 -0.40 -4.66
CA SER A 116 -7.73 -1.82 -4.35
C SER A 116 -8.45 -2.46 -5.51
N PHE A 117 -7.73 -3.20 -6.33
CA PHE A 117 -8.32 -4.00 -7.40
C PHE A 117 -9.27 -5.04 -6.80
N PRO A 118 -10.42 -5.32 -7.42
CA PRO A 118 -10.98 -4.60 -8.58
C PRO A 118 -11.56 -3.24 -8.20
N MET A 119 -11.59 -2.33 -9.19
CA MET A 119 -12.35 -1.07 -9.07
C MET A 119 -13.84 -1.40 -9.13
N ILE A 120 -14.63 -0.82 -8.21
CA ILE A 120 -16.03 -1.21 -8.00
C ILE A 120 -16.91 0.04 -7.97
N ASN A 121 -18.06 -0.04 -8.65
CA ASN A 121 -19.16 0.89 -8.47
C ASN A 121 -20.35 0.17 -7.85
N VAL A 122 -21.05 0.85 -6.92
CA VAL A 122 -22.28 0.37 -6.30
C VAL A 122 -23.37 1.39 -6.56
N LYS A 123 -24.51 0.95 -7.08
CA LYS A 123 -25.71 1.80 -7.25
C LYS A 123 -26.85 1.21 -6.46
N ASP A 124 -27.43 2.05 -5.60
CA ASP A 124 -28.63 1.72 -4.86
C ASP A 124 -29.87 2.13 -5.66
N LYS A 125 -30.62 1.17 -6.20
CA LYS A 125 -31.90 1.43 -6.87
C LYS A 125 -33.06 1.13 -5.94
N GLU A 126 -34.28 1.48 -6.35
CA GLU A 126 -35.46 1.31 -5.51
C GLU A 126 -35.71 -0.14 -5.08
N LYS A 127 -35.54 -1.12 -6.00
CA LYS A 127 -35.86 -2.55 -5.77
C LYS A 127 -34.65 -3.47 -5.64
N GLU A 128 -33.48 -3.02 -6.09
CA GLU A 128 -32.26 -3.84 -6.20
C GLU A 128 -31.02 -2.99 -5.97
N ILE A 129 -29.92 -3.64 -5.63
CA ILE A 129 -28.58 -3.06 -5.65
C ILE A 129 -27.87 -3.61 -6.87
N THR A 130 -27.21 -2.74 -7.64
CA THR A 130 -26.35 -3.17 -8.75
C THR A 130 -24.90 -2.83 -8.46
N ILE A 131 -24.01 -3.82 -8.62
CA ILE A 131 -22.57 -3.68 -8.43
C ILE A 131 -21.87 -3.97 -9.75
N THR A 132 -20.90 -3.15 -10.13
CA THR A 132 -20.02 -3.41 -11.27
C THR A 132 -18.57 -3.44 -10.83
N ALA A 133 -17.80 -4.43 -11.25
CA ALA A 133 -16.38 -4.53 -10.90
C ALA A 133 -15.51 -4.77 -12.14
N ASP A 134 -14.43 -4.00 -12.30
CA ASP A 134 -13.49 -4.16 -13.41
C ASP A 134 -12.53 -5.32 -13.12
N ILE A 135 -12.64 -6.40 -13.89
CA ILE A 135 -11.89 -7.65 -13.75
C ILE A 135 -11.26 -8.11 -15.09
N PRO A 136 -10.50 -7.25 -15.79
CA PRO A 136 -9.92 -7.59 -17.09
C PRO A 136 -8.90 -8.74 -16.96
N GLY A 137 -9.01 -9.71 -17.87
CA GLY A 137 -8.11 -10.87 -17.93
C GLY A 137 -8.34 -11.92 -16.84
N ILE A 138 -9.43 -11.84 -16.09
CA ILE A 138 -9.83 -12.88 -15.12
C ILE A 138 -10.96 -13.69 -15.74
N LYS A 139 -10.84 -15.02 -15.68
CA LYS A 139 -11.88 -15.93 -16.14
C LYS A 139 -12.96 -16.09 -15.06
N GLU A 140 -14.15 -16.49 -15.48
CA GLU A 140 -15.27 -16.74 -14.56
C GLU A 140 -14.95 -17.84 -13.54
N GLU A 141 -14.17 -18.85 -13.95
CA GLU A 141 -13.71 -19.96 -13.10
C GLU A 141 -12.77 -19.53 -11.98
N ASP A 142 -12.06 -18.41 -12.15
CA ASP A 142 -11.10 -17.86 -11.19
C ASP A 142 -11.74 -16.79 -10.27
N LEU A 143 -13.07 -16.62 -10.36
CA LEU A 143 -13.84 -15.62 -9.62
C LEU A 143 -14.80 -16.28 -8.63
N THR A 144 -14.73 -15.86 -7.37
CA THR A 144 -15.66 -16.27 -6.31
C THR A 144 -16.45 -15.08 -5.81
N ILE A 145 -17.77 -15.21 -5.79
CA ILE A 145 -18.71 -14.17 -5.35
C ILE A 145 -19.59 -14.75 -4.25
N GLU A 146 -19.56 -14.13 -3.08
CA GLU A 146 -20.40 -14.52 -1.95
C GLU A 146 -21.31 -13.34 -1.56
N VAL A 147 -22.61 -13.62 -1.40
CA VAL A 147 -23.59 -12.60 -1.02
C VAL A 147 -24.12 -12.94 0.36
N GLY A 148 -23.79 -12.08 1.32
CA GLY A 148 -24.35 -12.12 2.67
C GLY A 148 -25.65 -11.31 2.77
N ASP A 149 -26.19 -11.20 3.98
CA ASP A 149 -27.42 -10.44 4.22
C ASP A 149 -27.26 -8.96 3.86
N ASN A 150 -26.09 -8.37 4.15
CA ASN A 150 -25.81 -6.94 4.00
C ASN A 150 -24.39 -6.67 3.45
N PHE A 151 -23.77 -7.64 2.79
CA PHE A 151 -22.47 -7.47 2.15
C PHE A 151 -22.34 -8.37 0.92
N VAL A 152 -21.38 -8.02 0.05
CA VAL A 152 -20.93 -8.86 -1.06
C VAL A 152 -19.42 -8.99 -0.97
N ASP A 153 -18.91 -10.21 -1.02
CA ASP A 153 -17.49 -10.50 -1.15
C ASP A 153 -17.17 -10.91 -2.59
N ILE A 154 -16.18 -10.25 -3.18
CA ILE A 154 -15.67 -10.55 -4.52
C ILE A 154 -14.19 -10.90 -4.37
N SER A 155 -13.82 -12.11 -4.75
CA SER A 155 -12.44 -12.60 -4.63
C SER A 155 -12.02 -13.43 -5.84
N GLY A 156 -10.72 -13.59 -6.04
CA GLY A 156 -10.18 -14.34 -7.16
C GLY A 156 -8.68 -14.13 -7.32
N GLU A 157 -8.14 -14.61 -8.44
CA GLU A 157 -6.74 -14.47 -8.79
C GLU A 157 -6.57 -13.95 -10.22
N ARG A 158 -5.68 -12.98 -10.40
CA ARG A 158 -5.24 -12.51 -11.72
C ARG A 158 -3.84 -13.04 -12.00
N LEU A 159 -3.75 -14.01 -12.90
CA LEU A 159 -2.49 -14.65 -13.24
C LEU A 159 -1.64 -13.81 -14.20
N GLU A 160 -0.32 -13.85 -14.01
CA GLU A 160 0.69 -13.26 -14.90
C GLU A 160 1.13 -14.32 -15.91
N GLU A 161 1.12 -14.00 -17.20
CA GLU A 161 1.56 -14.93 -18.24
C GLU A 161 3.06 -15.22 -18.09
N LYS A 162 3.44 -16.50 -18.20
CA LYS A 162 4.80 -16.95 -17.86
C LYS A 162 5.85 -16.50 -18.88
N GLU A 163 5.49 -16.33 -20.15
CA GLU A 163 6.43 -15.90 -21.20
C GLU A 163 6.93 -14.47 -20.94
N GLU A 164 6.08 -13.56 -20.46
CA GLU A 164 6.47 -12.18 -20.15
C GLU A 164 7.47 -12.06 -18.99
N LYS A 165 7.51 -13.05 -18.08
CA LYS A 165 8.48 -13.08 -16.97
C LYS A 165 9.92 -13.27 -17.44
N GLU A 166 10.11 -13.95 -18.56
CA GLU A 166 11.45 -14.26 -19.08
C GLU A 166 12.04 -13.08 -19.87
N GLU A 167 11.20 -12.23 -20.46
CA GLU A 167 11.64 -11.09 -21.30
C GLU A 167 11.84 -9.79 -20.52
N GLY A 168 11.30 -9.66 -19.31
CA GLY A 168 11.50 -8.50 -18.43
C GLY A 168 10.79 -7.23 -18.92
N TYR A 169 10.08 -6.57 -17.99
CA TYR A 169 9.33 -5.35 -18.33
C TYR A 169 10.21 -4.10 -18.34
N PHE A 170 10.09 -3.26 -19.37
CA PHE A 170 10.63 -1.89 -19.37
C PHE A 170 9.87 -0.98 -18.39
N HIS A 171 8.56 -1.17 -18.27
CA HIS A 171 7.66 -0.49 -17.33
C HIS A 171 6.43 -1.37 -17.05
N GLN A 172 6.02 -1.49 -15.79
CA GLN A 172 4.89 -2.35 -15.38
C GLN A 172 4.01 -1.62 -14.35
N GLU A 173 2.77 -1.30 -14.75
CA GLU A 173 1.77 -0.68 -13.86
C GLU A 173 0.68 -1.66 -13.43
N VAL A 174 0.50 -2.73 -14.20
CA VAL A 174 -0.53 -3.74 -13.97
C VAL A 174 -0.10 -4.62 -12.81
N SER A 175 -0.99 -4.78 -11.82
CA SER A 175 -0.79 -5.70 -10.71
C SER A 175 -1.41 -7.06 -10.98
N TYR A 176 -0.66 -8.11 -10.68
CA TYR A 176 -1.09 -9.51 -10.70
C TYR A 176 -1.16 -10.09 -9.27
N GLY A 177 -1.86 -11.20 -9.11
CA GLY A 177 -2.03 -11.94 -7.86
C GLY A 177 -3.48 -12.03 -7.38
N THR A 178 -3.64 -12.51 -6.14
CA THR A 178 -4.94 -12.70 -5.51
C THR A 178 -5.55 -11.37 -5.06
N PHE A 179 -6.87 -11.25 -5.19
CA PHE A 179 -7.64 -10.12 -4.68
C PHE A 179 -8.84 -10.61 -3.86
N SER A 180 -9.27 -9.78 -2.93
CA SER A 180 -10.51 -9.96 -2.17
C SER A 180 -11.03 -8.60 -1.71
N ARG A 181 -12.30 -8.32 -2.00
CA ARG A 181 -12.98 -7.09 -1.58
C ARG A 181 -14.35 -7.42 -1.01
N ARG A 182 -14.58 -6.92 0.20
CA ARG A 182 -15.89 -6.87 0.84
C ARG A 182 -16.56 -5.53 0.59
N ILE A 183 -17.78 -5.57 0.10
CA ILE A 183 -18.60 -4.39 -0.18
C ILE A 183 -19.78 -4.41 0.79
N PRO A 184 -19.82 -3.51 1.80
CA PRO A 184 -21.00 -3.39 2.65
C PRO A 184 -22.18 -2.82 1.83
N LEU A 185 -23.37 -3.35 2.08
CA LEU A 185 -24.61 -2.91 1.46
C LEU A 185 -25.42 -2.04 2.44
N PRO A 186 -26.13 -1.01 1.95
CA PRO A 186 -26.91 -0.10 2.79
C PRO A 186 -28.19 -0.74 3.36
N THR A 187 -28.61 -1.89 2.85
CA THR A 187 -29.83 -2.60 3.25
C THR A 187 -29.65 -4.09 3.09
N GLU A 188 -30.52 -4.87 3.73
CA GLU A 188 -30.53 -6.31 3.52
C GLU A 188 -31.01 -6.70 2.12
N VAL A 189 -30.44 -7.78 1.59
CA VAL A 189 -30.70 -8.29 0.24
C VAL A 189 -31.15 -9.74 0.23
N LYS A 190 -31.81 -10.17 -0.85
CA LYS A 190 -32.22 -11.56 -1.08
C LYS A 190 -31.11 -12.29 -1.83
N ALA A 191 -30.12 -12.81 -1.08
CA ALA A 191 -28.93 -13.48 -1.64
C ALA A 191 -29.26 -14.57 -2.66
N ASP A 192 -30.28 -15.40 -2.38
CA ASP A 192 -30.71 -16.51 -3.27
C ASP A 192 -31.22 -16.06 -4.64
N LYS A 193 -31.53 -14.77 -4.80
CA LYS A 193 -32.01 -14.18 -6.06
C LYS A 193 -30.98 -13.27 -6.73
N ALA A 194 -29.74 -13.27 -6.25
CA ALA A 194 -28.65 -12.55 -6.87
C ALA A 194 -28.36 -13.11 -8.27
N GLN A 195 -28.01 -12.23 -9.21
CA GLN A 195 -27.58 -12.59 -10.57
C GLN A 195 -26.23 -11.96 -10.86
N ALA A 196 -25.33 -12.73 -11.47
CA ALA A 196 -23.99 -12.32 -11.86
C ALA A 196 -23.78 -12.58 -13.35
N THR A 197 -23.17 -11.64 -14.06
CA THR A 197 -22.75 -11.81 -15.45
C THR A 197 -21.42 -11.13 -15.67
N VAL A 198 -20.53 -11.72 -16.47
CA VAL A 198 -19.27 -11.08 -16.89
C VAL A 198 -19.38 -10.72 -18.36
N LYS A 199 -19.10 -9.46 -18.70
CA LYS A 199 -19.10 -8.99 -20.08
C LYS A 199 -17.93 -8.04 -20.30
N ASN A 200 -17.13 -8.31 -21.32
CA ASN A 200 -16.00 -7.46 -21.72
C ASN A 200 -15.01 -7.16 -20.56
N GLY A 201 -14.74 -8.14 -19.70
CA GLY A 201 -13.84 -7.96 -18.54
C GLY A 201 -14.43 -7.15 -17.38
N GLN A 202 -15.75 -6.92 -17.36
CA GLN A 202 -16.47 -6.30 -16.25
C GLN A 202 -17.50 -7.27 -15.69
N LEU A 203 -17.48 -7.44 -14.36
CA LEU A 203 -18.51 -8.15 -13.61
C LEU A 203 -19.70 -7.23 -13.38
N HIS A 204 -20.91 -7.73 -13.62
CA HIS A 204 -22.18 -7.09 -13.30
C HIS A 204 -22.97 -7.98 -12.35
N LEU A 205 -23.29 -7.44 -11.19
CA LEU A 205 -24.15 -8.06 -10.17
C LEU A 205 -25.45 -7.27 -10.03
N SER A 206 -26.57 -7.99 -10.01
CA SER A 206 -27.86 -7.45 -9.58
C SER A 206 -28.41 -8.25 -8.42
N ILE A 207 -28.74 -7.58 -7.31
CA ILE A 207 -29.15 -8.21 -6.07
C ILE A 207 -30.44 -7.54 -5.57
N PRO A 208 -31.59 -8.26 -5.59
CA PRO A 208 -32.85 -7.71 -5.11
C PRO A 208 -32.80 -7.38 -3.62
N LYS A 209 -33.38 -6.24 -3.22
CA LYS A 209 -33.51 -5.87 -1.81
C LYS A 209 -34.52 -6.78 -1.10
N LYS A 210 -34.30 -7.03 0.20
CA LYS A 210 -35.38 -7.53 1.06
C LYS A 210 -36.42 -6.43 1.20
N GLU A 211 -37.69 -6.82 1.33
CA GLU A 211 -38.76 -5.86 1.58
C GLU A 211 -38.51 -5.22 2.95
N ALA A 212 -38.47 -3.89 2.99
CA ALA A 212 -38.27 -3.17 4.24
C ALA A 212 -39.42 -3.51 5.19
N VAL A 213 -39.09 -4.07 6.36
CA VAL A 213 -40.04 -4.15 7.46
C VAL A 213 -40.43 -2.72 7.80
N LYS A 214 -41.68 -2.34 7.56
CA LYS A 214 -42.17 -0.98 7.83
C LYS A 214 -41.79 -0.61 9.27
N PRO A 215 -41.10 0.53 9.49
CA PRO A 215 -40.67 0.89 10.83
C PRO A 215 -41.91 1.03 11.73
N LYS A 216 -42.01 0.21 12.78
CA LYS A 216 -43.02 0.35 13.83
C LYS A 216 -42.65 1.57 14.67
N VAL A 217 -43.15 2.74 14.28
CA VAL A 217 -43.02 3.95 15.09
C VAL A 217 -43.92 3.80 16.32
N THR A 218 -43.30 3.64 17.49
CA THR A 218 -44.03 3.57 18.77
C THR A 218 -43.79 4.86 19.55
N LYS A 219 -44.86 5.62 19.85
CA LYS A 219 -44.75 6.81 20.70
C LYS A 219 -44.48 6.37 22.15
N ILE A 220 -43.34 6.78 22.70
CA ILE A 220 -43.01 6.55 24.11
C ILE A 220 -43.55 7.72 24.93
N LYS A 221 -44.24 7.42 26.04
CA LYS A 221 -44.71 8.44 26.99
C LYS A 221 -43.59 8.78 27.97
N ILE A 222 -43.29 10.07 28.12
CA ILE A 222 -42.35 10.57 29.12
C ILE A 222 -43.05 10.54 30.49
N LYS A 223 -42.47 9.83 31.46
CA LYS A 223 -42.88 9.93 32.88
C LYS A 223 -42.06 11.04 33.55
N LYS A 224 -42.73 11.92 34.32
CA LYS A 224 -42.05 12.84 35.24
C LYS A 224 -41.48 12.05 36.42
N ALA A 225 -40.26 12.42 36.83
CA ALA A 225 -39.63 11.95 38.05
C ALA A 225 -40.37 12.46 39.29
#